data_AF-A0A838UPW9-F1
#
_entry.id   AF-A0A838UPW9-F1
#
_cell.length_a   1.000
_cell.length_b   1.000
_cell.length_c   1.000
_cell.angle_alpha   90.00
_cell.angle_beta   90.00
_cell.angle_gamma   90.00
#
_symmetry.space_group_name_H-M   'P 1'
#
loop_
_entity.id
_entity.type
_entity.pdbx_description
1 polymer ?
#
loop_
_entity_poly.entity_id
_entity_poly.type
_entity_poly.pdbx_seq_one_letter_code
_entity_poly.pdbx_strand_id
1 'polypeptide(L)'
;SQHRVAGGEVTKLLGVRVATDDLQAAMRAYIALLGVVPIEQTRTSAHFVIGDQWIALQASAQPEDAIAQQLRTHGAGSYAIVLGGAAPGTPPRQLAATLAHGAEIWLE
;
A
#
# COMPACT_ATOMS: atom_id res chain seq x y z
N SER A 1 12.77 -20.00 -10.40
CA SER A 1 13.72 -19.64 -9.33
C SER A 1 12.94 -19.19 -8.12
N GLN A 2 12.82 -20.02 -7.09
CA GLN A 2 12.13 -19.67 -5.85
C GLN A 2 13.09 -18.85 -4.99
N HIS A 3 12.94 -17.53 -5.00
CA HIS A 3 13.64 -16.67 -4.06
C HIS A 3 13.00 -16.86 -2.67
N ARG A 4 13.59 -17.73 -1.85
CA ARG A 4 13.29 -17.78 -0.41
C ARG A 4 13.79 -16.48 0.22
N VAL A 5 12.89 -15.52 0.38
CA VAL A 5 13.11 -14.44 1.34
C VAL A 5 13.05 -15.07 2.73
N ALA A 6 14.08 -14.87 3.55
CA ALA A 6 14.12 -15.42 4.90
C ALA A 6 12.87 -14.97 5.68
N GLY A 7 11.96 -15.91 5.97
CA GLY A 7 10.78 -15.68 6.82
C GLY A 7 9.44 -16.24 6.32
N GLY A 8 9.33 -16.78 5.11
CA GLY A 8 8.10 -17.40 4.64
C GLY A 8 7.97 -17.37 3.13
N GLU A 9 7.33 -18.37 2.54
CA GLU A 9 7.08 -18.41 1.11
C GLU A 9 6.03 -17.36 0.72
N VAL A 10 6.40 -16.45 -0.17
CA VAL A 10 5.50 -15.50 -0.82
C VAL A 10 4.63 -16.27 -1.80
N THR A 11 3.31 -16.18 -1.66
CA THR A 11 2.36 -16.92 -2.51
C THR A 11 1.64 -16.02 -3.52
N LYS A 12 1.45 -14.74 -3.22
CA LYS A 12 0.77 -13.78 -4.10
C LYS A 12 1.11 -12.32 -3.78
N LEU A 13 0.81 -11.44 -4.74
CA LEU A 13 0.65 -10.01 -4.50
C LEU A 13 -0.75 -9.77 -3.92
N LEU A 14 -0.82 -9.11 -2.76
CA LEU A 14 -2.09 -8.72 -2.15
C LEU A 14 -2.54 -7.34 -2.61
N GLY A 15 -1.62 -6.38 -2.65
CA GLY A 15 -1.99 -5.01 -2.98
C GLY A 15 -0.88 -4.00 -2.83
N VAL A 16 -1.25 -2.73 -2.94
CA VAL A 16 -0.35 -1.59 -2.83
C VAL A 16 -0.94 -0.51 -1.94
N ARG A 17 -0.07 0.15 -1.16
CA ARG A 17 -0.43 1.37 -0.42
C ARG A 17 0.17 2.58 -1.12
N VAL A 18 -0.65 3.61 -1.27
CA VAL A 18 -0.35 4.83 -2.04
C VAL A 18 -0.54 6.04 -1.15
N ALA A 19 0.51 6.84 -0.99
CA ALA A 19 0.46 8.10 -0.27
C ALA A 19 -0.08 9.18 -1.21
N THR A 20 -0.99 10.02 -0.71
CA THR A 20 -1.58 11.13 -1.46
C THR A 20 -1.67 12.38 -0.59
N ASP A 21 -1.48 13.54 -1.20
CA ASP A 21 -1.66 14.86 -0.59
C ASP A 21 -3.13 15.29 -0.55
N ASP A 22 -3.92 14.88 -1.54
CA ASP A 22 -5.37 15.06 -1.60
C ASP A 22 -6.06 13.70 -1.79
N LEU A 23 -6.66 13.19 -0.71
CA LEU A 23 -7.39 11.92 -0.74
C LEU A 23 -8.59 11.96 -1.70
N GLN A 24 -9.33 13.07 -1.74
CA GLN A 24 -10.54 13.16 -2.53
C GLN A 24 -10.22 13.26 -4.02
N ALA A 25 -9.19 14.01 -4.39
CA ALA A 25 -8.72 14.05 -5.78
C ALA A 25 -8.19 12.68 -6.23
N ALA A 26 -7.36 12.02 -5.42
CA ALA A 26 -6.84 10.70 -5.74
C ALA A 26 -7.97 9.65 -5.85
N MET A 27 -8.93 9.64 -4.92
CA MET A 27 -10.09 8.76 -5.01
C MET A 27 -10.86 8.95 -6.32
N ARG A 28 -11.19 10.19 -6.71
CA ARG A 28 -11.89 10.45 -7.97
C ARG A 28 -11.11 9.94 -9.18
N ALA A 29 -9.79 10.13 -9.18
CA ALA A 29 -8.92 9.63 -10.26
C ALA A 29 -8.94 8.10 -10.34
N TYR A 30 -8.82 7.41 -9.20
CA TYR A 30 -8.86 5.94 -9.15
C TYR A 30 -10.24 5.39 -9.55
N ILE A 31 -11.33 6.02 -9.11
CA ILE A 31 -12.69 5.63 -9.53
C ILE A 31 -12.84 5.77 -11.05
N ALA A 32 -12.41 6.89 -11.61
CA ALA A 32 -12.52 7.14 -13.05
C ALA A 32 -11.64 6.19 -13.88
N LEU A 33 -10.43 5.89 -13.42
CA LEU A 33 -9.49 5.03 -14.14
C LEU A 33 -9.87 3.55 -14.08
N LEU A 34 -10.30 3.08 -12.91
CA LEU A 34 -10.48 1.65 -12.63
C LEU A 34 -11.94 1.20 -12.73
N GLY A 35 -12.90 2.13 -12.71
CA GLY A 35 -14.32 1.82 -12.71
C GLY A 35 -14.80 1.15 -11.41
N VAL A 36 -14.06 1.30 -10.31
CA VAL A 36 -14.40 0.75 -9.00
C VAL A 36 -14.62 1.85 -7.97
N VAL A 37 -15.42 1.56 -6.93
CA VAL A 37 -15.62 2.44 -5.76
C VAL A 37 -14.89 1.85 -4.55
N PRO A 38 -14.45 2.68 -3.58
CA PRO A 38 -13.80 2.16 -2.39
C PRO A 38 -14.81 1.38 -1.54
N ILE A 39 -14.38 0.23 -1.02
CA ILE A 39 -15.16 -0.60 -0.09
C ILE A 39 -15.14 -0.04 1.34
N GLU A 40 -14.09 0.73 1.67
CA GLU A 40 -13.92 1.40 2.95
C GLU A 40 -13.32 2.78 2.72
N GLN A 41 -13.80 3.77 3.47
CA GLN A 41 -13.30 5.14 3.41
C GLN A 41 -13.33 5.75 4.80
N THR A 42 -12.23 6.40 5.17
CA THR A 42 -12.13 7.26 6.35
C THR A 42 -11.77 8.68 5.93
N ARG A 43 -11.48 9.56 6.89
CA ARG A 43 -10.98 10.92 6.60
C ARG A 43 -9.61 10.91 5.92
N THR A 44 -8.81 9.86 6.16
CA THR A 44 -7.40 9.80 5.75
C THR A 44 -7.07 8.55 4.95
N SER A 45 -8.05 7.70 4.64
CA SER A 45 -7.84 6.51 3.84
C SER A 45 -9.02 6.17 2.94
N ALA A 46 -8.73 5.49 1.84
CA ALA A 46 -9.72 4.84 1.00
C ALA A 46 -9.18 3.50 0.49
N HIS A 47 -10.00 2.45 0.54
CA HIS A 47 -9.59 1.09 0.21
C HIS A 47 -10.41 0.56 -0.97
N PHE A 48 -9.74 0.15 -2.03
CA PHE A 48 -10.33 -0.38 -3.25
C PHE A 48 -9.98 -1.85 -3.40
N VAL A 49 -10.93 -2.66 -3.88
CA VAL A 49 -10.69 -4.07 -4.24
C VAL A 49 -10.88 -4.23 -5.74
N ILE A 50 -9.93 -4.90 -6.39
CA ILE A 50 -9.89 -5.15 -7.82
C ILE A 50 -9.55 -6.63 -8.01
N GLY A 51 -10.56 -7.46 -8.30
CA GLY A 51 -10.36 -8.91 -8.30
C GLY A 51 -10.00 -9.42 -6.90
N ASP A 52 -8.86 -10.10 -6.78
CA ASP A 52 -8.30 -10.61 -5.53
C ASP A 52 -7.23 -9.70 -4.91
N GLN A 53 -6.99 -8.54 -5.51
CA GLN A 53 -6.00 -7.55 -5.09
C GLN A 53 -6.68 -6.28 -4.55
N TRP A 54 -5.90 -5.46 -3.86
CA TRP A 54 -6.39 -4.20 -3.32
C TRP A 54 -5.42 -3.02 -3.50
N ILE A 55 -5.98 -1.81 -3.45
CA ILE A 55 -5.24 -0.55 -3.41
C ILE A 55 -5.75 0.26 -2.23
N ALA A 56 -4.86 0.65 -1.33
CA ALA A 56 -5.17 1.56 -0.24
C ALA A 56 -4.55 2.93 -0.52
N LEU A 57 -5.39 3.95 -0.66
CA LEU A 57 -4.97 5.34 -0.67
C LEU A 57 -4.88 5.83 0.77
N GLN A 58 -3.83 6.59 1.07
CA GLN A 58 -3.62 7.13 2.40
C GLN A 58 -3.13 8.57 2.33
N ALA A 59 -3.85 9.46 3.00
CA ALA A 59 -3.43 10.83 3.26
C ALA A 59 -2.89 10.93 4.69
N SER A 60 -2.02 11.91 4.89
CA SER A 60 -1.54 12.23 6.23
C SER A 60 -2.70 12.74 7.11
N ALA A 61 -2.78 12.21 8.33
CA ALA A 61 -3.65 12.73 9.37
C ALA A 61 -3.00 13.92 10.10
N GLN A 62 -1.67 13.88 10.22
CA GLN A 62 -0.87 14.86 10.96
C GLN A 62 0.48 15.11 10.26
N PRO A 63 1.00 16.35 10.25
CA PRO A 63 2.25 16.71 9.58
C PRO A 63 3.48 15.87 9.97
N GLU A 64 3.48 15.28 11.16
CA GLU A 64 4.56 14.47 11.72
C GLU A 64 4.43 12.96 11.45
N ASP A 65 3.32 12.51 10.87
CA ASP A 65 3.12 11.08 10.61
C ASP A 65 4.02 10.55 9.48
N ALA A 66 4.16 9.22 9.43
CA ALA A 66 5.00 8.55 8.44
C ALA A 66 4.58 8.87 6.99
N ILE A 67 3.30 9.14 6.76
CA ILE A 67 2.77 9.46 5.43
C ILE A 67 3.18 10.87 5.02
N ALA A 68 3.13 11.83 5.94
CA ALA A 68 3.64 13.18 5.72
C ALA A 68 5.14 13.16 5.43
N GLN A 69 5.90 12.32 6.13
CA GLN A 69 7.32 12.15 5.85
C GLN A 69 7.57 11.54 4.47
N GLN A 70 6.79 10.52 4.08
CA GLN A 70 6.84 9.92 2.74
C GLN A 70 6.56 10.98 1.66
N LEU A 71 5.47 11.75 1.81
CA LEU A 71 5.08 12.80 0.87
C LEU A 71 6.15 13.88 0.73
N ARG A 72 6.77 14.31 1.83
CA ARG A 72 7.86 15.30 1.79
C ARG A 72 9.11 14.77 1.08
N THR A 73 9.44 13.49 1.29
CA THR A 73 10.69 12.91 0.81
C THR A 73 10.59 12.45 -0.64
N HIS A 74 9.43 11.92 -1.02
CA HIS A 74 9.25 11.19 -2.29
C HIS A 74 8.04 11.67 -3.11
N GLY A 75 7.18 12.53 -2.56
CA GLY A 75 5.93 12.95 -3.20
C GLY A 75 4.81 11.91 -3.08
N ALA A 76 3.70 12.20 -3.73
CA ALA A 76 2.57 11.26 -3.83
C ALA A 76 2.96 10.04 -4.69
N GLY A 77 2.52 8.86 -4.28
CA GLY A 77 2.84 7.62 -4.96
C GLY A 77 2.84 6.40 -4.06
N SER A 78 3.11 5.25 -4.66
CA SER A 78 3.19 3.97 -3.96
C SER A 78 4.34 3.99 -2.96
N TYR A 79 4.05 3.64 -1.70
CA TYR A 79 5.06 3.52 -0.63
C TYR A 79 5.10 2.14 0.00
N ALA A 80 4.15 1.25 -0.32
CA ALA A 80 4.25 -0.15 0.07
C ALA A 80 3.69 -1.09 -0.99
N ILE A 81 4.39 -2.20 -1.20
CA ILE A 81 3.91 -3.38 -1.91
C ILE A 81 3.66 -4.45 -0.85
N VAL A 82 2.45 -5.01 -0.85
CA VAL A 82 2.04 -6.01 0.15
C VAL A 82 1.89 -7.36 -0.49
N LEU A 83 2.62 -8.34 0.05
CA LEU A 83 2.68 -9.71 -0.40
C LEU A 83 1.97 -10.61 0.62
N GLY A 84 1.33 -11.68 0.12
CA GLY A 84 0.68 -12.69 0.96
C GLY A 84 1.63 -13.85 1.25
N GLY A 85 1.69 -14.27 2.51
CA GLY A 85 2.44 -15.45 2.95
C GLY A 85 1.65 -16.76 2.88
N ALA A 86 2.36 -17.89 2.86
CA ALA A 86 1.76 -19.22 2.93
C ALA A 86 1.25 -19.60 4.34
N ALA A 87 1.72 -18.94 5.39
CA ALA A 87 1.43 -19.29 6.78
C ALA A 87 0.41 -18.33 7.40
N PRO A 88 -0.85 -18.77 7.62
CA PRO A 88 -1.87 -17.97 8.30
C PRO A 88 -1.40 -17.52 9.68
N GLY A 89 -1.68 -16.27 10.05
CA GLY A 89 -1.34 -15.73 11.37
C GLY A 89 0.12 -15.28 11.55
N THR A 90 0.90 -15.26 10.48
CA THR A 90 2.22 -14.62 10.51
C THR A 90 2.02 -13.11 10.68
N PRO A 91 2.66 -12.46 11.68
CA PRO A 91 2.51 -11.03 11.84
C PRO A 91 3.09 -10.27 10.64
N PRO A 92 2.49 -9.13 10.25
CA PRO A 92 3.02 -8.29 9.19
C PRO A 92 4.48 -7.94 9.46
N ARG A 93 5.34 -8.09 8.44
CA ARG A 93 6.76 -7.71 8.55
C ARG A 93 7.32 -7.19 7.24
N GLN A 94 8.30 -6.29 7.36
CA GLN A 94 9.06 -5.78 6.23
C GLN A 94 10.05 -6.85 5.74
N LEU A 95 10.02 -7.17 4.45
CA LEU A 95 10.86 -8.18 3.82
C LEU A 95 12.15 -7.62 3.20
N ALA A 96 12.12 -6.36 2.77
CA ALA A 96 13.25 -5.70 2.15
C ALA A 96 13.32 -4.24 2.61
N ALA A 97 14.54 -3.74 2.69
CA ALA A 97 14.79 -2.32 2.86
C ALA A 97 14.14 -1.51 1.72
N THR A 98 13.92 -0.23 2.00
CA THR A 98 13.33 0.77 1.10
C THR A 98 13.84 0.62 -0.35
N LEU A 99 12.93 0.35 -1.27
CA LEU A 99 13.12 0.38 -2.72
C LEU A 99 13.38 1.82 -3.19
N ALA A 100 13.63 1.99 -4.49
CA ALA A 100 13.69 3.32 -5.09
C ALA A 100 12.39 4.11 -4.78
N HIS A 101 12.52 5.39 -4.42
CA HIS A 101 11.42 6.31 -4.10
C HIS A 101 10.65 6.03 -2.80
N GLY A 102 11.28 5.36 -1.83
CA GLY A 102 10.70 5.23 -0.49
C GLY A 102 9.78 4.02 -0.29
N ALA A 103 9.52 3.24 -1.34
CA ALA A 103 8.57 2.12 -1.25
C ALA A 103 9.15 0.93 -0.49
N GLU A 104 8.35 0.29 0.36
CA GLU A 104 8.76 -0.88 1.13
C GLU A 104 8.01 -2.15 0.68
N ILE A 105 8.61 -3.33 0.93
CA ILE A 105 7.94 -4.61 0.68
C ILE A 105 7.53 -5.22 2.02
N TRP A 106 6.24 -5.48 2.18
CA TRP A 106 5.65 -6.07 3.38
C TRP A 106 5.12 -7.47 3.06
N LEU A 107 5.25 -8.41 4.01
CA LEU A 107 4.53 -9.68 4.00
C LEU A 107 3.42 -9.63 5.04
N GLU A 108 2.22 -10.03 4.64
CA GLU A 108 1.02 -10.21 5.47
C GLU A 108 0.46 -11.64 5.35
#